data_AF-A0A7L3BCI2-F1
#
_entry.id   AF-A0A7L3BCI2-F1
#
_cell.length_a   1.000
_cell.length_b   1.000
_cell.length_c   1.000
_cell.angle_alpha   90.00
_cell.angle_beta   90.00
_cell.angle_gamma   90.00
#
_symmetry.space_group_name_H-M   'P 1'
#
loop_
_entity.id
_entity.type
_entity.pdbx_description
1 polymer ?
#
loop_
_entity_poly.entity_id
_entity_poly.type
_entity_poly.pdbx_seq_one_letter_code
_entity_poly.pdbx_strand_id
1 'polypeptide(L)' 'HTITKKPMSWHDNIEEPADDKFLNLIHHAALEPTKKYSEPQTESQEIGWNTTPL' A
#
# COMPACT_ATOMS: atom_id res chain seq x y z
N HIS A 1 12.07 -29.81 -21.51
CA HIS A 1 11.07 -29.07 -20.71
C HIS A 1 11.50 -27.62 -20.60
N THR A 2 10.64 -26.66 -20.92
CA THR A 2 10.92 -25.21 -20.82
C THR A 2 10.40 -24.71 -19.48
N ILE A 3 11.30 -24.25 -18.60
CA ILE A 3 10.92 -23.59 -17.34
C ILE A 3 10.60 -22.14 -17.66
N THR A 4 9.35 -21.73 -17.46
CA THR A 4 8.95 -20.33 -17.59
C THR A 4 9.58 -19.50 -16.48
N LYS A 5 10.12 -18.33 -16.85
CA LYS A 5 10.71 -17.39 -15.88
C LYS A 5 9.65 -16.85 -14.93
N LYS A 6 10.11 -16.39 -13.75
CA LYS A 6 9.24 -15.74 -12.77
C LYS A 6 8.62 -14.49 -13.39
N PRO A 7 7.28 -14.38 -13.46
CA PRO A 7 6.63 -13.12 -13.81
C PRO A 7 7.07 -12.07 -12.77
N MET A 8 7.41 -10.86 -13.22
CA MET A 8 8.02 -9.77 -12.42
C MET A 8 9.52 -9.89 -12.14
N SER A 9 10.26 -10.73 -12.87
CA SER A 9 11.73 -10.68 -12.80
C SER A 9 12.23 -9.31 -13.26
N TRP A 10 13.17 -8.73 -12.50
CA TRP A 10 13.77 -7.42 -12.80
C TRP A 10 14.45 -7.37 -14.18
N HIS A 11 14.89 -8.52 -14.69
CA HIS A 11 15.56 -8.66 -15.99
C HIS A 11 14.71 -8.21 -17.19
N ASP A 12 13.38 -8.17 -17.05
CA ASP A 12 12.45 -7.75 -18.11
C ASP A 12 11.71 -6.44 -17.75
N ASN A 13 12.01 -5.81 -16.61
CA ASN A 13 11.40 -4.54 -16.22
C ASN A 13 12.12 -3.38 -16.89
N ILE A 14 11.38 -2.64 -17.72
CA ILE A 14 11.79 -1.31 -18.16
C ILE A 14 11.43 -0.35 -17.02
N GLU A 15 12.43 0.33 -16.45
CA GLU A 15 12.20 1.33 -15.41
C GLU A 15 11.58 2.59 -16.04
N GLU A 16 10.25 2.61 -16.10
CA GLU A 16 9.51 3.82 -16.46
C GLU A 16 9.39 4.72 -15.21
N PRO A 17 9.65 6.03 -15.34
CA PRO A 17 9.45 6.96 -14.24
C PRO A 17 7.97 6.98 -13.87
N ALA A 18 7.65 6.51 -12.66
CA ALA A 18 6.30 6.58 -12.13
C ALA A 18 5.93 8.05 -11.81
N ASP A 19 4.65 8.41 -12.00
CA ASP A 19 4.16 9.74 -11.61
C ASP A 19 4.24 9.91 -10.09
N ASP A 20 5.09 10.84 -9.64
CA ASP A 20 5.27 11.18 -8.23
C ASP A 20 3.95 11.48 -7.52
N LYS A 21 2.97 12.08 -8.20
CA LYS A 21 1.65 12.36 -7.61
C LYS A 21 0.91 11.07 -7.29
N PHE A 22 0.98 10.10 -8.19
CA PHE A 22 0.35 8.80 -8.01
C PHE A 22 1.04 8.00 -6.91
N LEU A 23 2.38 8.03 -6.85
CA LEU A 23 3.13 7.41 -5.76
C LEU A 23 2.75 8.01 -4.41
N ASN A 24 2.72 9.34 -4.30
CA ASN A 24 2.33 10.03 -3.08
C ASN A 24 0.89 9.69 -2.64
N LEU A 25 -0.03 9.51 -3.59
CA LEU A 25 -1.40 9.07 -3.29
C LEU A 25 -1.42 7.66 -2.69
N ILE A 26 -0.65 6.72 -3.25
CA ILE A 26 -0.55 5.35 -2.70
C ILE A 26 0.08 5.38 -1.31
N HIS A 27 1.17 6.13 -1.12
CA HIS A 27 1.83 6.28 0.17
C HIS A 27 0.86 6.83 1.23
N HIS A 28 0.09 7.87 0.88
CA HIS A 28 -0.93 8.42 1.77
C HIS A 28 -2.05 7.40 2.04
N ALA A 29 -2.52 6.68 1.03
CA ALA A 29 -3.56 5.65 1.18
C ALA A 29 -3.08 4.44 2.00
N ALA A 30 -1.79 4.16 2.06
CA ALA A 30 -1.19 3.08 2.85
C ALA A 30 -0.97 3.47 4.33
N LEU A 31 -1.17 4.74 4.72
CA LEU A 31 -1.08 5.14 6.12
C LEU A 31 -2.13 4.43 6.99
N GLU A 32 -1.96 4.45 8.30
CA GLU A 32 -2.96 3.94 9.23
C GLU A 32 -4.21 4.83 9.21
N PRO A 33 -5.43 4.28 9.39
CA PRO A 33 -6.66 5.06 9.43
C PRO A 33 -6.63 6.23 10.42
N THR A 34 -6.02 6.01 11.60
CA THR A 34 -5.84 7.00 12.67
C THR A 34 -4.95 8.19 12.27
N LYS A 35 -4.11 8.04 11.23
CA LYS A 35 -3.27 9.11 10.68
C LYS A 35 -3.98 9.90 9.58
N LYS A 36 -5.10 9.41 9.06
CA LYS A 36 -5.86 10.03 7.95
C LYS A 36 -7.13 10.74 8.42
N TYR A 37 -7.78 10.21 9.45
CA TYR A 37 -9.09 10.68 9.89
C TYR A 37 -9.06 11.00 11.39
N SER A 38 -9.80 12.04 11.79
CA SER A 38 -9.96 12.42 13.20
C SER A 38 -10.84 11.45 13.99
N GLU A 39 -11.68 10.70 13.29
CA GLU A 39 -12.64 9.75 13.86
C GLU A 39 -12.74 8.49 12.98
N PRO A 40 -13.12 7.33 13.56
CA PRO A 40 -13.36 6.11 12.80
C PRO A 40 -14.44 6.33 11.74
N GLN A 41 -14.19 5.84 10.53
CA GLN A 41 -15.14 5.94 9.42
C GLN A 41 -15.96 4.66 9.23
N THR A 42 -15.55 3.56 9.87
CA THR A 42 -16.23 2.26 9.80
C THR A 42 -16.18 1.55 11.14
N GLU A 43 -17.15 0.65 11.40
CA GLU A 43 -17.19 -0.16 12.63
C GLU A 43 -15.90 -0.96 12.84
N SER A 44 -15.31 -1.49 11.76
CA SER A 44 -14.04 -2.21 11.84
C SER A 44 -12.88 -1.30 12.28
N GLN A 45 -12.91 0.00 11.95
CA GLN A 45 -11.92 0.95 12.44
C GLN A 45 -12.14 1.27 13.92
N GLU A 46 -13.39 1.35 14.39
CA GLU A 46 -13.71 1.59 15.81
C GLU A 46 -13.10 0.52 16.72
N ILE A 47 -13.21 -0.76 16.32
CA ILE A 47 -12.67 -1.90 17.09
C ILE A 47 -11.15 -1.81 17.27
N GLY A 48 -10.44 -1.31 16.25
CA GLY A 48 -8.98 -1.23 16.23
C GLY A 48 -8.41 0.14 16.57
N TRP A 49 -9.24 1.16 16.82
CA TRP A 49 -8.82 2.57 16.75
C TRP A 49 -7.74 2.97 17.75
N ASN A 50 -7.87 2.50 19.00
CA ASN A 50 -6.94 2.80 20.10
C ASN A 50 -6.11 1.57 20.52
N THR A 51 -6.16 0.49 19.75
CA THR A 51 -5.47 -0.75 20.07
C THR A 51 -3.99 -0.61 19.76
N THR A 52 -3.13 -0.80 20.74
CA THR A 52 -1.67 -0.82 20.52
C THR A 52 -1.28 -2.22 20.06
N PRO A 53 -0.59 -2.37 18.91
CA PRO A 53 -0.05 -3.68 18.53
C PRO A 53 0.99 -4.14 19.57
N LEU A 54 0.92 -5.41 19.95
CA LEU A 54 1.82 -6.06 20.91
C LEU A 54 3.22 -6.28 20.34
#